data_AF-A0AAD5GDB0-F1
#
_entry.id   AF-A0AAD5GDB0-F1
#
_cell.length_a   1.000
_cell.length_b   1.000
_cell.length_c   1.000
_cell.angle_alpha   90.00
_cell.angle_beta   90.00
_cell.angle_gamma   90.00
#
_symmetry.space_group_name_H-M   'P 1'
#
loop_
_entity.id
_entity.type
_entity.pdbx_description
1 polymer ?
#
loop_
_entity_poly.entity_id
_entity_poly.type
_entity_poly.pdbx_seq_one_letter_code
_entity_poly.pdbx_strand_id
1 'polypeptide(L)'
;MVYCKACKYKGVDTLLGATPLQGAKVLLTCKNSKYPLRVNGTTDKNGFFFIMAPKTLTTFGIHKCKVTLLSSPKATCKHPTNLHYGVKGATLVPTPKPIGSKLPSAPLPFDVFTVGPFAYEASKKIVCPHETIEA
;
A
#
# COMPACT_ATOMS: atom_id res chain seq x y z
N MET A 1 -1.10 -3.56 1.47
CA MET A 1 -0.31 -3.68 2.72
C MET A 1 0.81 -2.64 2.71
N VAL A 2 1.25 -2.17 3.88
CA VAL A 2 2.38 -1.23 4.03
C VAL A 2 3.39 -1.78 5.02
N TYR A 3 4.66 -1.70 4.65
CA TYR A 3 5.80 -2.15 5.45
C TYR A 3 6.69 -0.99 5.89
N CYS A 4 7.49 -1.27 6.92
CA CYS A 4 8.71 -0.57 7.23
C CYS A 4 9.91 -1.43 6.82
N LYS A 5 10.72 -0.94 5.88
CA LYS A 5 11.94 -1.64 5.44
C LYS A 5 12.98 -1.70 6.54
N ALA A 6 13.75 -2.78 6.56
CA ALA A 6 14.95 -2.87 7.39
C ALA A 6 15.94 -1.76 7.00
N CYS A 7 16.57 -1.13 8.00
CA CYS A 7 17.46 0.03 7.80
C CYS A 7 18.61 -0.30 6.84
N LYS A 8 19.18 -1.50 6.92
CA LYS A 8 20.29 -1.95 6.06
C LYS A 8 19.97 -1.98 4.56
N TYR A 9 18.68 -1.97 4.18
CA TYR A 9 18.23 -1.92 2.79
C TYR A 9 17.63 -0.57 2.38
N LYS A 10 17.99 0.51 3.10
CA LYS A 10 17.63 1.88 2.70
C LYS A 10 18.13 2.16 1.27
N GLY A 11 17.27 2.73 0.44
CA GLY A 11 17.55 2.98 -0.98
C GLY A 11 17.48 1.76 -1.91
N VAL A 12 17.36 0.54 -1.38
CA VAL A 12 17.23 -0.70 -2.18
C VAL A 12 15.77 -1.14 -2.25
N ASP A 13 15.27 -1.47 -3.43
CA ASP A 13 13.88 -1.92 -3.65
C ASP A 13 13.67 -3.38 -3.21
N THR A 14 13.68 -3.61 -1.89
CA THR A 14 13.45 -4.92 -1.27
C THR A 14 12.58 -4.82 -0.01
N LEU A 15 11.88 -5.92 0.29
CA LEU A 15 11.12 -6.14 1.53
C LEU A 15 11.79 -7.16 2.46
N LEU A 16 13.02 -7.59 2.15
CA LEU A 16 13.74 -8.53 3.00
C LEU A 16 13.96 -7.93 4.40
N GLY A 17 13.52 -8.64 5.44
CA GLY A 17 13.57 -8.17 6.82
C GLY A 17 12.63 -6.99 7.13
N ALA A 18 11.70 -6.65 6.24
CA ALA A 18 10.73 -5.59 6.49
C ALA A 18 9.65 -6.04 7.48
N THR A 19 9.19 -5.11 8.32
CA THR A 19 8.14 -5.37 9.33
C THR A 19 6.84 -4.69 8.93
N PRO A 20 5.66 -5.28 9.19
CA PRO A 20 4.39 -4.61 8.95
C PRO A 20 4.31 -3.26 9.67
N LEU A 21 3.73 -2.25 9.01
CA LEU A 21 3.62 -0.90 9.57
C LEU A 21 2.16 -0.60 9.89
N GLN A 22 1.80 -0.70 11.18
CA GLN A 22 0.48 -0.31 11.69
C GLN A 22 0.30 1.21 11.67
N GLY A 23 -0.92 1.67 11.38
CA GLY A 23 -1.31 3.08 11.43
C GLY A 23 -0.78 3.95 10.28
N ALA A 24 -0.13 3.36 9.28
CA ALA A 24 0.24 4.05 8.05
C ALA A 24 -1.01 4.49 7.29
N LYS A 25 -1.00 5.73 6.80
CA LYS A 25 -2.07 6.27 5.97
C LYS A 25 -1.72 6.09 4.50
N VAL A 26 -2.70 5.64 3.74
CA VAL A 26 -2.68 5.55 2.28
C VAL A 26 -3.84 6.37 1.71
N LEU A 27 -3.72 6.80 0.46
CA LEU A 27 -4.72 7.61 -0.23
C LEU A 27 -5.09 6.95 -1.55
N LEU A 28 -6.36 6.60 -1.71
CA LEU A 28 -6.98 6.29 -2.99
C LEU A 28 -7.34 7.60 -3.67
N THR A 29 -6.80 7.86 -4.86
CA THR A 29 -7.15 9.02 -5.70
C THR A 29 -7.67 8.54 -7.05
N CYS A 30 -8.86 8.96 -7.44
CA CYS A 30 -9.40 8.72 -8.79
C CYS A 30 -9.53 10.02 -9.56
N LYS A 31 -8.87 10.11 -10.72
CA LYS A 31 -8.97 11.27 -11.61
C LYS A 31 -10.25 11.16 -12.44
N ASN A 32 -11.30 11.88 -12.05
CA ASN A 32 -12.50 12.06 -12.86
C ASN A 32 -12.50 13.46 -13.53
N SER A 33 -13.33 13.66 -14.56
CA SER A 33 -13.34 14.88 -15.38
C SER A 33 -13.80 16.14 -14.64
N LYS A 34 -14.50 16.01 -13.51
CA LYS A 34 -15.07 17.15 -12.76
C LYS A 34 -14.50 17.33 -11.36
N TYR A 35 -14.43 16.27 -10.55
CA TYR A 35 -13.85 16.31 -9.20
C TYR A 35 -13.06 15.02 -8.90
N PRO A 36 -11.80 15.10 -8.42
CA PRO A 36 -11.04 13.92 -8.06
C PRO A 36 -11.56 13.33 -6.75
N LEU A 37 -11.94 12.05 -6.77
CA LEU A 37 -12.29 11.31 -5.57
C LEU A 37 -11.01 11.04 -4.76
N ARG A 38 -11.06 11.29 -3.44
CA ARG A 38 -9.96 11.05 -2.50
C ARG A 38 -10.50 10.33 -1.27
N VAL A 39 -9.96 9.14 -0.97
CA VAL A 39 -10.38 8.34 0.20
C VAL A 39 -9.15 7.85 0.94
N ASN A 40 -9.09 8.12 2.24
CA ASN A 40 -7.99 7.66 3.09
C ASN A 40 -8.23 6.22 3.56
N GLY A 41 -7.15 5.44 3.63
CA GLY A 41 -7.10 4.17 4.34
C GLY A 41 -6.02 4.21 5.41
N THR A 42 -6.23 3.47 6.50
CA THR A 42 -5.25 3.32 7.57
C THR A 42 -4.92 1.84 7.73
N THR A 43 -3.64 1.50 7.93
CA THR A 43 -3.26 0.11 8.15
C THR A 43 -3.56 -0.38 9.56
N ASP A 44 -3.95 -1.65 9.64
CA ASP A 44 -4.15 -2.39 10.88
C ASP A 44 -2.82 -2.85 11.51
N LYS A 45 -2.90 -3.61 12.60
CA LYS A 45 -1.74 -4.18 13.32
C LYS A 45 -0.83 -5.06 12.44
N ASN A 46 -1.37 -5.63 11.37
CA ASN A 46 -0.68 -6.50 10.43
C ASN A 46 -0.19 -5.72 9.19
N GLY A 47 -0.31 -4.39 9.17
CA GLY A 47 0.07 -3.55 8.03
C GLY A 47 -0.91 -3.61 6.86
N PHE A 48 -2.05 -4.29 6.99
CA PHE A 48 -3.06 -4.35 5.94
C PHE A 48 -3.96 -3.13 5.98
N PHE A 49 -4.36 -2.64 4.82
CA PHE A 49 -5.38 -1.60 4.71
C PHE A 49 -6.49 -2.11 3.80
N PHE A 50 -7.71 -1.67 4.09
CA PHE A 50 -8.88 -1.90 3.26
C PHE A 50 -9.61 -0.56 3.10
N ILE A 51 -9.95 -0.20 1.86
CA ILE A 51 -10.65 1.05 1.54
C ILE A 51 -11.97 0.68 0.89
N MET A 52 -13.08 1.01 1.54
CA MET A 52 -14.39 0.98 0.90
C MET A 52 -14.56 2.25 0.08
N ALA A 53 -14.53 2.11 -1.24
CA ALA A 53 -14.83 3.22 -2.13
C ALA A 53 -16.33 3.58 -2.07
N PRO A 54 -16.72 4.85 -2.33
CA PRO A 54 -18.11 5.23 -2.40
C PRO A 54 -18.83 4.48 -3.53
N LYS A 55 -20.15 4.25 -3.36
CA LYS A 55 -20.99 3.57 -4.37
C LYS A 55 -21.01 4.26 -5.74
N THR A 56 -20.60 5.53 -5.80
CA THR A 56 -20.49 6.30 -7.04
C THR A 56 -19.26 5.91 -7.89
N LEU A 57 -18.29 5.18 -7.33
CA LEU A 57 -17.15 4.66 -8.07
C LEU A 57 -17.52 3.32 -8.71
N THR A 58 -17.69 3.32 -10.03
CA THR A 58 -17.95 2.09 -10.78
C THR A 58 -16.66 1.34 -11.08
N THR A 59 -16.77 0.04 -11.37
CA THR A 59 -15.65 -0.79 -11.85
C THR A 59 -15.03 -0.21 -13.12
N PHE A 60 -15.82 0.41 -14.00
CA PHE A 60 -15.28 1.12 -15.16
C PHE A 60 -14.46 2.35 -14.76
N GLY A 61 -14.78 3.05 -13.67
CA GLY A 61 -13.99 4.20 -13.20
C GLY A 61 -12.67 3.84 -12.52
N ILE A 62 -12.50 2.57 -12.10
CA ILE A 62 -11.38 2.11 -11.26
C ILE A 62 -10.01 2.25 -11.95
N HIS A 63 -9.96 2.16 -13.28
CA HIS A 63 -8.70 2.27 -14.04
C HIS A 63 -8.07 3.68 -13.98
N LYS A 64 -8.86 4.69 -13.59
CA LYS A 64 -8.39 6.06 -13.36
C LYS A 64 -7.96 6.31 -11.91
N CYS A 65 -8.04 5.28 -11.07
CA CYS A 65 -7.68 5.33 -9.67
C CYS A 65 -6.25 4.86 -9.44
N LYS A 66 -5.61 5.46 -8.44
CA LYS A 66 -4.29 5.08 -7.93
C LYS A 66 -4.29 5.12 -6.42
N VAL A 67 -3.48 4.26 -5.80
CA VAL A 67 -3.22 4.31 -4.36
C VAL A 67 -1.79 4.80 -4.12
N THR A 68 -1.62 5.76 -3.22
CA THR A 68 -0.32 6.30 -2.80
C THR A 68 -0.15 6.21 -1.29
N LEU A 69 1.11 6.17 -0.85
CA LEU A 69 1.50 6.43 0.53
C LEU A 69 1.18 7.90 0.89
N LEU A 70 0.56 8.11 2.05
CA LEU A 70 0.23 9.45 2.56
C LEU A 70 1.08 9.82 3.77
N SER A 71 1.08 9.00 4.81
CA SER A 71 1.94 9.22 5.98
C SER A 71 2.25 7.93 6.75
N SER A 72 3.31 8.00 7.56
CA SER A 72 3.69 6.96 8.51
C SER A 72 3.55 7.49 9.94
N PRO A 73 3.06 6.69 10.89
CA PRO A 73 3.00 7.07 12.30
C PRO A 73 4.36 6.91 13.01
N LYS A 74 5.31 6.16 12.43
CA LYS A 74 6.59 5.84 13.07
C LYS A 74 7.64 6.86 12.66
N ALA A 75 8.10 7.67 13.62
CA ALA A 75 9.12 8.71 13.36
C ALA A 75 10.44 8.15 12.81
N THR A 76 10.77 6.89 13.11
CA THR A 76 11.97 6.23 12.59
C THR A 76 11.80 5.63 11.20
N CYS A 77 10.56 5.49 10.71
CA CYS A 77 10.25 4.84 9.44
C CYS A 77 9.21 5.63 8.67
N LYS A 78 9.60 6.83 8.21
CA LYS A 78 8.67 7.78 7.60
C LYS A 78 9.09 8.29 6.23
N HIS A 79 10.21 7.81 5.68
CA HIS A 79 10.61 8.19 4.33
C HIS A 79 9.89 7.30 3.32
N PRO A 80 8.95 7.82 2.51
CA PRO A 80 8.20 6.98 1.58
C PRO A 80 9.09 6.50 0.44
N THR A 81 8.93 5.25 0.02
CA THR A 81 9.63 4.69 -1.13
C THR A 81 8.70 4.53 -2.32
N ASN A 82 9.26 4.52 -3.52
CA ASN A 82 8.48 4.23 -4.74
C ASN A 82 8.40 2.73 -5.06
N LEU A 83 8.75 1.85 -4.11
CA LEU A 83 8.55 0.42 -4.25
C LEU A 83 7.07 0.14 -4.56
N HIS A 84 6.82 -0.65 -5.62
CA HIS A 84 5.50 -0.92 -6.17
C HIS A 84 4.65 0.34 -6.41
N TYR A 85 5.30 1.45 -6.82
CA TYR A 85 4.66 2.73 -7.09
C TYR A 85 4.02 3.40 -5.87
N GLY A 86 4.51 3.13 -4.65
CA GLY A 86 3.98 3.73 -3.42
C GLY A 86 3.96 5.27 -3.43
N VAL A 87 4.88 5.94 -4.14
CA VAL A 87 4.91 7.41 -4.28
C VAL A 87 4.24 7.88 -5.58
N LYS A 88 4.57 7.26 -6.72
CA LYS A 88 4.03 7.65 -8.04
C LYS A 88 2.55 7.27 -8.24
N GLY A 89 2.03 6.37 -7.40
CA GLY A 89 0.67 5.87 -7.41
C GLY A 89 0.56 4.53 -8.13
N ALA A 90 0.14 3.50 -7.38
CA ALA A 90 -0.08 2.16 -7.89
C ALA A 90 -1.48 2.00 -8.48
N THR A 91 -1.56 1.37 -9.64
CA THR A 91 -2.82 1.01 -10.30
C THR A 91 -3.49 -0.15 -9.57
N LEU A 92 -4.82 -0.10 -9.48
CA LEU A 92 -5.63 -1.16 -8.86
C LEU A 92 -5.71 -2.36 -9.80
N VAL A 93 -5.39 -3.55 -9.28
CA VAL A 93 -5.45 -4.82 -10.00
C VAL A 93 -6.63 -5.62 -9.46
N PRO A 94 -7.55 -6.13 -10.32
CA PRO A 94 -8.63 -7.01 -9.87
C PRO A 94 -8.06 -8.24 -9.16
N THR A 95 -8.58 -8.56 -7.99
CA THR A 95 -8.28 -9.86 -7.37
C THR A 95 -9.12 -10.93 -8.07
N PRO A 96 -8.53 -12.07 -8.46
CA PRO A 96 -9.31 -13.17 -9.01
C PRO A 96 -10.37 -13.57 -7.97
N LYS A 97 -11.63 -13.69 -8.40
CA LYS A 97 -12.65 -14.35 -7.58
C LYS A 97 -12.14 -15.77 -7.30
N PRO A 98 -12.16 -16.27 -6.06
CA PRO A 98 -11.63 -17.59 -5.76
C PRO A 98 -12.35 -18.63 -6.63
N ILE A 99 -11.64 -19.13 -7.64
CA ILE A 99 -12.13 -20.16 -8.54
C ILE A 99 -12.12 -21.46 -7.74
N GLY A 100 -13.30 -22.01 -7.44
CA GLY A 100 -13.42 -23.32 -6.81
C GLY A 100 -13.33 -23.38 -5.28
N SER A 101 -13.48 -22.27 -4.55
CA SER A 101 -13.62 -22.35 -3.10
C SER A 101 -14.96 -23.02 -2.74
N LYS A 102 -14.92 -24.29 -2.33
CA LYS A 102 -16.00 -25.01 -1.62
C LYS A 102 -16.26 -24.42 -0.22
N LEU A 103 -16.20 -23.10 -0.08
CA LEU A 103 -16.52 -22.40 1.15
C LEU A 103 -17.96 -21.87 1.02
N PRO A 104 -18.86 -22.07 2.00
CA PRO A 104 -20.26 -21.66 1.92
C PRO A 104 -20.45 -20.13 2.01
N SER A 105 -19.40 -19.35 1.78
CA SER A 105 -19.45 -17.90 1.77
C SER A 105 -20.09 -17.44 0.47
N ALA A 106 -21.31 -16.91 0.57
CA ALA A 106 -21.97 -16.20 -0.52
C ALA A 106 -20.97 -15.25 -1.23
N PRO A 107 -21.05 -15.10 -2.57
CA PRO A 107 -20.19 -14.18 -3.29
C PRO A 107 -20.26 -12.79 -2.65
N LEU A 108 -19.10 -12.18 -2.42
CA LEU A 108 -19.03 -10.83 -1.84
C LEU A 108 -19.89 -9.88 -2.69
N PRO A 109 -20.64 -8.96 -2.07
CA PRO A 109 -21.50 -8.02 -2.81
C PRO A 109 -20.71 -6.92 -3.54
N PHE A 110 -19.38 -7.01 -3.58
CA PHE A 110 -18.46 -6.05 -4.20
C PHE A 110 -17.25 -6.74 -4.81
N ASP A 111 -16.71 -6.14 -5.87
CA ASP A 111 -15.43 -6.54 -6.45
C ASP A 111 -14.27 -6.05 -5.57
N VAL A 112 -13.25 -6.89 -5.42
CA VAL A 112 -12.06 -6.57 -4.63
C VAL A 112 -10.88 -6.32 -5.56
N PHE A 113 -10.17 -5.23 -5.30
CA PHE A 113 -8.95 -4.84 -6.00
C PHE A 113 -7.77 -4.81 -5.04
N THR A 114 -6.60 -5.16 -5.55
CA THR A 114 -5.34 -5.15 -4.80
C THR A 114 -4.33 -4.21 -5.45
N VAL A 115 -3.30 -3.89 -4.69
CA VAL A 115 -2.10 -3.16 -5.14
C VAL A 115 -0.88 -3.86 -4.54
N GLY A 116 0.30 -3.65 -5.14
CA GLY A 116 1.54 -4.15 -4.58
C GLY A 116 1.78 -3.61 -3.15
N PRO A 117 2.46 -4.37 -2.27
CA PRO A 117 2.79 -3.88 -0.94
C PRO A 117 3.67 -2.64 -1.03
N PHE A 118 3.32 -1.59 -0.29
CA PHE A 118 4.13 -0.38 -0.22
C PHE A 118 5.11 -0.44 0.92
N ALA A 119 6.09 0.45 0.91
CA ALA A 119 7.00 0.57 2.03
C ALA A 119 7.46 1.99 2.31
N TYR A 120 7.65 2.26 3.60
CA TYR A 120 8.52 3.31 4.08
C TYR A 120 9.89 2.72 4.39
N GLU A 121 10.91 3.55 4.33
CA GLU A 121 12.23 3.25 4.85
C GLU A 121 12.62 4.19 5.99
N ALA A 122 13.79 3.92 6.55
CA ALA A 122 14.35 4.71 7.63
C ALA A 122 14.38 6.21 7.27
N SER A 123 13.99 7.03 8.23
CA SER A 123 14.02 8.49 8.09
C SER A 123 15.38 9.00 7.61
N LYS A 124 15.40 10.10 6.84
CA LYS A 124 16.66 10.71 6.38
C LYS A 124 17.64 11.02 7.53
N LYS A 125 17.11 11.37 8.70
CA LYS A 125 17.88 11.66 9.93
C LYS A 125 18.50 10.43 10.60
N ILE A 126 18.08 9.23 10.22
CA ILE A 126 18.61 7.99 10.79
C ILE A 126 19.74 7.51 9.89
N VAL A 127 20.91 7.38 10.49
CA VAL A 127 22.05 6.67 9.93
C VAL A 127 21.77 5.18 10.14
N CYS A 128 21.64 4.45 9.03
CA CYS A 128 21.54 3.00 9.10
C CYS A 128 22.97 2.45 9.20
N PRO A 129 23.25 1.54 10.15
CA PRO A 129 24.49 0.79 10.09
C PRO A 129 24.50 0.01 8.77
N HIS A 130 25.47 0.31 7.91
CA HIS A 130 25.82 -0.55 6.79
C HIS A 130 26.62 -1.70 7.39
N GLU A 131 25.99 -2.85 7.60
CA GLU A 131 26.77 -4.08 7.78
C GLU A 131 27.48 -4.33 6.44
N THR A 132 28.78 -4.06 6.41
CA THR A 132 29.68 -4.67 5.43
C THR A 132 29.47 -6.17 5.55
N ILE A 133 28.93 -6.78 4.50
CA ILE A 133 28.96 -8.23 4.34
C ILE A 133 30.45 -8.54 4.17
N GLU A 134 31.12 -8.92 5.26
CA GLU A 134 32.39 -9.62 5.16
C GLU A 134 32.08 -10.98 4.53
N ALA A 135 32.60 -11.17 3.31
CA ALA A 135 32.70 -12.43 2.61
C ALA A 135 34.10 -12.49 2.00
#